data_AF-A0A7S0MS63-F1
#
_entry.id   AF-A0A7S0MS63-F1
#
_cell.length_a   1.000
_cell.length_b   1.000
_cell.length_c   1.000
_cell.angle_alpha   90.00
_cell.angle_beta   90.00
_cell.angle_gamma   90.00
#
_symmetry.space_group_name_H-M   'P 1'
#
loop_
_entity.id
_entity.type
_entity.pdbx_description
1 polymer ?
#
loop_
_entity_poly.entity_id
_entity_poly.type
_entity_poly.pdbx_seq_one_letter_code
_entity_poly.pdbx_strand_id
1 'polypeptide(L)'
;MKLSAVGPSRFWLSAWNQFDAITAIFCFVFAIVRNFRHTRGQLNGFPAMSILRCFRLIGLCRLGLCPETIQRGYWAVAFSLPLIFKIALLIGLAWMSFISLGISAFYNVRWTNTESGYIDKHSHFQSVSNSFIALLPICFGDGWIKFMAGTAYDEKEYSCFLDLDLDGSFIDEGGCGE
;
A
#
# COMPACT_ATOMS: atom_id res chain seq x y z
N MET A 1 -24.26 28.11 4.54
CA MET A 1 -25.49 28.61 3.88
C MET A 1 -26.39 27.53 3.25
N LYS A 2 -26.16 26.21 3.41
CA LYS A 2 -27.14 25.16 3.04
C LYS A 2 -27.95 24.58 4.20
N LEU A 3 -27.38 24.56 5.42
CA LEU A 3 -28.08 24.05 6.62
C LEU A 3 -29.31 24.86 7.01
N SER A 4 -29.29 26.18 6.81
CA SER A 4 -30.38 27.09 7.20
C SER A 4 -31.58 27.08 6.23
N ALA A 5 -31.41 26.57 5.01
CA ALA A 5 -32.44 26.61 3.97
C ALA A 5 -33.27 25.31 3.84
N VAL A 6 -32.75 24.17 4.32
CA VAL A 6 -33.36 22.84 4.12
C VAL A 6 -33.84 22.22 5.43
N GLY A 7 -33.43 22.76 6.58
CA GLY A 7 -33.66 22.19 7.90
C GLY A 7 -32.69 21.03 8.19
N PRO A 8 -32.18 20.91 9.43
CA PRO A 8 -31.19 19.89 9.78
C PRO A 8 -31.72 18.46 9.56
N SER A 9 -33.00 18.20 9.82
CA SER A 9 -33.59 16.86 9.64
C SER A 9 -33.56 16.36 8.19
N ARG A 10 -33.82 17.22 7.21
CA ARG A 10 -33.77 16.87 5.77
C ARG A 10 -32.34 16.83 5.23
N PHE A 11 -31.41 17.55 5.86
CA PHE A 11 -29.98 17.49 5.55
C PHE A 11 -29.40 16.08 5.79
N TRP A 12 -29.74 15.46 6.93
CA TRP A 12 -29.25 14.13 7.31
C TRP A 12 -29.92 12.98 6.56
N LEU A 13 -31.01 13.17 5.82
CA LEU A 13 -31.65 12.08 5.06
C LEU A 13 -30.88 11.71 3.78
N SER A 14 -30.05 12.61 3.26
CA SER A 14 -29.25 12.36 2.05
C SER A 14 -27.86 11.85 2.42
N ALA A 15 -27.57 10.57 2.15
CA ALA A 15 -26.28 9.92 2.44
C ALA A 15 -25.06 10.70 1.89
N TRP A 16 -25.24 11.38 0.78
CA TRP A 16 -24.19 12.19 0.14
C TRP A 16 -23.85 13.48 0.87
N ASN A 17 -24.87 14.07 1.48
CA ASN A 17 -24.73 15.30 2.23
C ASN A 17 -24.16 15.00 3.63
N GLN A 18 -24.45 13.81 4.15
CA GLN A 18 -23.71 13.23 5.28
C GLN A 18 -22.22 13.03 4.92
N PHE A 19 -21.91 12.46 3.76
CA PHE A 19 -20.52 12.26 3.29
C PHE A 19 -19.74 13.57 3.17
N ASP A 20 -20.34 14.60 2.56
CA ASP A 20 -19.72 15.94 2.43
C ASP A 20 -19.48 16.58 3.81
N ALA A 21 -20.45 16.47 4.74
CA ALA A 21 -20.29 16.95 6.11
C ALA A 21 -19.17 16.22 6.87
N ILE A 22 -19.10 14.88 6.76
CA ILE A 22 -18.03 14.08 7.37
C ILE A 22 -16.66 14.50 6.82
N THR A 23 -16.55 14.67 5.50
CA THR A 23 -15.30 15.10 4.85
C THR A 23 -14.89 16.52 5.28
N ALA A 24 -15.84 17.44 5.41
CA ALA A 24 -15.59 18.79 5.87
C ALA A 24 -15.09 18.82 7.33
N ILE A 25 -15.70 18.02 8.21
CA ILE A 25 -15.25 17.85 9.60
C ILE A 25 -13.83 17.28 9.63
N PHE A 26 -13.56 16.24 8.85
CA PHE A 26 -12.24 15.62 8.80
C PHE A 26 -11.17 16.59 8.28
N CYS A 27 -11.48 17.40 7.27
CA CYS A 27 -10.59 18.47 6.79
C CYS A 27 -10.32 19.52 7.87
N PHE A 28 -11.34 19.90 8.64
CA PHE A 28 -11.19 20.87 9.72
C PHE A 28 -10.27 20.34 10.84
N VAL A 29 -10.52 19.10 11.29
CA VAL A 29 -9.67 18.43 12.29
C VAL A 29 -8.23 18.31 11.78
N PHE A 30 -8.04 17.91 10.51
CA PHE A 30 -6.73 17.77 9.91
C PHE A 30 -5.98 19.11 9.82
N ALA A 31 -6.67 20.20 9.47
CA ALA A 31 -6.10 21.54 9.45
C ALA A 31 -5.61 21.98 10.85
N ILE A 32 -6.38 21.69 11.89
CA ILE A 32 -5.98 21.94 13.29
C ILE A 32 -4.72 21.14 13.63
N VAL A 33 -4.71 19.83 13.37
CA VAL A 33 -3.55 18.95 13.63
C VAL A 33 -2.31 19.45 12.89
N ARG A 34 -2.45 19.90 11.64
CA ARG A 34 -1.37 20.50 10.87
C ARG A 34 -0.84 21.76 11.53
N ASN A 35 -1.71 22.67 11.95
CA ASN A 35 -1.30 23.93 12.60
C ASN A 35 -0.53 23.64 13.90
N PHE A 36 -1.02 22.73 14.75
CA PHE A 36 -0.31 22.34 15.97
C PHE A 36 1.07 21.73 15.70
N ARG A 37 1.19 20.88 14.69
CA ARG A 37 2.47 20.26 14.34
C ARG A 37 3.43 21.21 13.64
N HIS A 38 2.93 22.18 12.87
CA HIS A 38 3.73 23.26 12.28
C HIS A 38 4.36 24.14 13.37
N THR A 39 3.63 24.46 14.44
CA THR A 39 4.16 25.20 15.60
C THR A 39 5.27 24.43 16.33
N ARG A 40 5.29 23.08 16.23
CA ARG A 40 6.32 22.22 16.83
C ARG A 40 7.49 21.91 15.88
N GLY A 41 7.59 22.58 14.73
CA GLY A 41 8.69 22.38 13.77
C GLY A 41 8.71 21.01 13.09
N GLN A 42 7.67 20.19 13.26
CA GLN A 42 7.59 18.84 12.70
C GLN A 42 6.56 18.82 11.56
N LEU A 43 6.88 19.25 10.34
CA LEU A 43 6.08 18.79 9.18
C LEU A 43 6.73 19.06 7.81
N ASN A 44 7.51 18.09 7.32
CA ASN A 44 7.69 17.88 5.89
C ASN A 44 7.08 16.52 5.54
N GLY A 45 5.95 16.51 4.81
CA GLY A 45 5.56 15.33 4.03
C GLY A 45 4.36 14.48 4.49
N PHE A 46 3.36 14.99 5.21
CA PHE A 46 2.11 14.20 5.39
C PHE A 46 1.25 14.24 4.11
N PRO A 47 1.07 13.12 3.37
CA PRO A 47 0.28 13.08 2.12
C PRO A 47 -1.23 13.22 2.35
N ALA A 48 -1.67 13.20 3.61
CA ALA A 48 -3.08 13.23 3.98
C ALA A 48 -3.83 14.49 3.46
N MET A 49 -3.17 15.64 3.31
CA MET A 49 -3.80 16.82 2.67
C MET A 49 -4.12 16.57 1.19
N SER A 50 -3.22 15.88 0.47
CA SER A 50 -3.41 15.55 -0.94
C SER A 50 -4.56 14.57 -1.11
N ILE A 51 -4.63 13.55 -0.25
CA ILE A 51 -5.69 12.54 -0.23
C ILE A 51 -7.06 13.19 0.08
N LEU A 52 -7.13 14.10 1.05
CA LEU A 52 -8.37 14.81 1.39
C LEU A 52 -8.87 15.72 0.26
N ARG A 53 -7.96 16.32 -0.51
CA ARG A 53 -8.32 17.06 -1.73
C ARG A 53 -8.96 16.14 -2.77
N CYS A 54 -8.43 14.93 -2.95
CA CYS A 54 -9.03 13.93 -3.84
C CYS A 54 -10.44 13.53 -3.39
N PHE A 55 -10.68 13.32 -2.09
CA PHE A 55 -12.02 13.00 -1.58
C PHE A 55 -13.05 14.13 -1.82
N ARG A 56 -12.64 15.39 -1.66
CA ARG A 56 -13.50 16.53 -1.98
C ARG A 56 -13.86 16.59 -3.46
N LEU A 57 -12.93 16.22 -4.35
CA LEU A 57 -13.17 16.14 -5.80
C LEU A 57 -14.23 15.09 -6.16
N ILE A 58 -14.29 13.97 -5.44
CA ILE A 58 -15.32 12.93 -5.64
C ILE A 58 -16.73 13.49 -5.34
N GLY A 59 -16.87 14.31 -4.29
CA GLY A 59 -18.13 14.99 -4.00
C GLY A 59 -18.51 16.04 -5.06
N LEU A 60 -17.52 16.73 -5.63
CA LEU A 60 -17.70 17.71 -6.71
C LEU A 60 -18.20 17.06 -8.01
N CYS A 61 -17.79 15.83 -8.31
CA CYS A 61 -18.27 15.07 -9.47
C CYS A 61 -19.80 14.86 -9.49
N ARG A 62 -20.46 14.93 -8.33
CA ARG A 62 -21.91 14.76 -8.21
C ARG A 62 -22.73 16.02 -8.51
N LEU A 63 -22.13 17.22 -8.47
CA LEU A 63 -22.84 18.49 -8.69
C LEU A 63 -23.31 18.72 -10.14
N GLY A 64 -23.39 17.66 -10.97
CA GLY A 64 -23.80 17.72 -12.37
C GLY A 64 -22.69 18.16 -13.33
N LEU A 65 -21.47 18.38 -12.81
CA LEU A 65 -20.30 18.75 -13.62
C LEU A 65 -19.65 17.55 -14.30
N CYS A 66 -19.91 16.32 -13.83
CA CYS A 66 -19.44 15.10 -14.49
C CYS A 66 -20.53 14.43 -15.34
N PRO A 67 -20.17 13.89 -16.51
CA PRO A 67 -21.10 13.16 -17.38
C PRO A 67 -21.70 11.93 -16.67
N GLU A 68 -22.94 11.58 -17.03
CA GLU A 68 -23.68 10.44 -16.46
C GLU A 68 -22.91 9.12 -16.54
N THR A 69 -22.08 8.95 -17.57
CA THR A 69 -21.20 7.78 -17.75
C THR A 69 -20.27 7.56 -16.55
N ILE A 70 -19.66 8.64 -16.02
CA ILE A 70 -18.76 8.56 -14.86
C ILE A 70 -19.55 8.24 -13.59
N GLN A 71 -20.75 8.81 -13.45
CA GLN A 71 -21.62 8.53 -12.30
C GLN A 71 -22.09 7.07 -12.27
N ARG A 72 -22.45 6.52 -13.43
CA ARG A 72 -22.77 5.08 -13.58
C ARG A 72 -21.56 4.21 -13.24
N GLY A 73 -20.36 4.63 -13.64
CA GLY A 73 -19.10 3.98 -13.27
C GLY A 73 -18.90 3.89 -11.75
N TYR A 74 -19.08 5.00 -11.02
CA TYR A 74 -19.01 5.01 -9.55
C TYR A 74 -19.99 3.99 -8.93
N TRP A 75 -21.23 3.96 -9.39
CA TRP A 75 -22.24 3.05 -8.87
C TRP A 75 -21.90 1.58 -9.17
N ALA A 76 -21.38 1.29 -10.36
CA ALA A 76 -20.93 -0.05 -10.73
C ALA A 76 -19.73 -0.52 -9.88
N VAL A 77 -18.80 0.39 -9.56
CA VAL A 77 -17.69 0.11 -8.64
C VAL A 77 -18.23 -0.15 -7.23
N ALA A 78 -19.11 0.71 -6.70
CA ALA A 78 -19.67 0.55 -5.37
C ALA A 78 -20.46 -0.76 -5.21
N PHE A 79 -21.20 -1.16 -6.26
CA PHE A 79 -21.93 -2.42 -6.28
C PHE A 79 -21.01 -3.65 -6.36
N SER A 80 -19.86 -3.55 -7.04
CA SER A 80 -18.89 -4.64 -7.17
C SER A 80 -17.94 -4.77 -5.99
N LEU A 81 -17.72 -3.72 -5.18
CA LEU A 81 -16.91 -3.75 -3.96
C LEU A 81 -17.17 -4.96 -3.04
N PRO A 82 -18.41 -5.33 -2.66
CA PRO A 82 -18.64 -6.48 -1.79
C PRO A 82 -18.23 -7.81 -2.43
N LEU A 83 -18.34 -7.94 -3.77
CA LEU A 83 -17.88 -9.12 -4.50
C LEU A 83 -16.35 -9.16 -4.56
N ILE A 84 -15.73 -8.02 -4.90
CA ILE A 84 -14.27 -7.87 -4.95
C ILE A 84 -13.66 -8.15 -3.58
N PHE A 85 -14.26 -7.66 -2.49
CA PHE A 85 -13.75 -7.87 -1.14
C PHE A 85 -13.73 -9.36 -0.74
N LYS A 86 -14.76 -10.13 -1.13
CA LYS A 86 -14.78 -11.59 -0.87
C LYS A 86 -13.64 -12.32 -1.58
N ILE A 87 -13.41 -11.99 -2.85
CA ILE A 87 -12.34 -12.59 -3.65
C ILE A 87 -10.98 -12.10 -3.15
N ALA A 88 -10.85 -10.81 -2.83
CA ALA A 88 -9.63 -10.21 -2.30
C ALA A 88 -9.22 -10.84 -0.96
N LEU A 89 -10.17 -11.18 -0.09
CA LEU A 89 -9.87 -11.89 1.15
C LEU A 89 -9.31 -13.29 0.88
N LEU A 90 -9.87 -14.01 -0.09
CA LEU A 90 -9.35 -15.32 -0.50
C LEU A 90 -7.93 -15.21 -1.10
N ILE A 91 -7.70 -14.21 -1.96
CA ILE A 91 -6.38 -13.93 -2.54
C ILE A 91 -5.39 -13.54 -1.43
N GLY A 92 -5.80 -12.71 -0.48
CA GLY A 92 -4.96 -12.30 0.65
C GLY A 92 -4.53 -13.48 1.52
N LEU A 93 -5.43 -14.45 1.75
CA LEU A 93 -5.07 -15.70 2.43
C LEU A 93 -4.05 -16.51 1.63
N ALA A 94 -4.22 -16.63 0.32
CA ALA A 94 -3.25 -17.31 -0.55
C ALA A 94 -1.88 -16.62 -0.49
N TRP A 95 -1.82 -15.29 -0.56
CA TRP A 95 -0.59 -14.51 -0.45
C TRP A 95 0.14 -14.75 0.87
N MET A 96 -0.56 -14.91 1.99
CA MET A 96 0.08 -15.22 3.28
C MET A 96 0.81 -16.57 3.28
N SER A 97 0.29 -17.57 2.56
CA SER A 97 1.00 -18.85 2.39
C SER A 97 2.29 -18.67 1.58
N PHE A 98 2.24 -17.91 0.49
CA PHE A 98 3.41 -17.60 -0.33
C PHE A 98 4.44 -16.72 0.40
N ILE A 99 4.01 -15.80 1.25
CA ILE A 99 4.92 -15.02 2.10
C ILE A 99 5.68 -15.95 3.05
N SER A 100 4.96 -16.87 3.72
CA SER A 100 5.59 -17.79 4.66
C SER A 100 6.59 -18.72 3.97
N LEU A 101 6.26 -19.22 2.78
CA LEU A 101 7.16 -20.02 1.95
C LEU A 101 8.36 -19.21 1.46
N GLY A 102 8.13 -17.98 0.98
CA GLY A 102 9.17 -17.11 0.46
C GLY A 102 10.16 -16.65 1.53
N ILE A 103 9.68 -16.35 2.75
CA ILE A 103 10.56 -16.09 3.89
C ILE A 103 11.37 -17.35 4.18
N SER A 104 10.75 -18.52 4.30
CA SER A 104 11.47 -19.75 4.63
C SER A 104 12.54 -20.13 3.60
N ALA A 105 12.31 -19.86 2.30
CA ALA A 105 13.25 -20.18 1.22
C ALA A 105 14.32 -19.09 0.98
N PHE A 106 13.95 -17.81 1.12
CA PHE A 106 14.80 -16.68 0.70
C PHE A 106 15.17 -15.75 1.85
N TYR A 107 15.04 -16.19 3.11
CA TYR A 107 15.39 -15.37 4.29
C TYR A 107 16.85 -14.90 4.25
N ASN A 108 17.76 -15.80 3.86
CA ASN A 108 19.20 -15.55 3.85
C ASN A 108 19.69 -14.68 2.67
N VAL A 109 18.81 -14.39 1.70
CA VAL A 109 19.14 -13.57 0.54
C VAL A 109 19.22 -12.09 0.94
N ARG A 110 20.36 -11.46 0.65
CA ARG A 110 20.61 -10.04 0.91
C ARG A 110 20.07 -9.17 -0.23
N TRP A 111 19.53 -8.02 0.16
CA TRP A 111 19.15 -6.95 -0.76
C TRP A 111 20.37 -6.09 -1.08
N THR A 112 20.42 -5.56 -2.31
CA THR A 112 21.53 -4.75 -2.81
C THR A 112 21.06 -3.33 -3.08
N ASN A 113 21.81 -2.31 -2.66
CA ASN A 113 21.46 -0.89 -2.86
C ASN A 113 21.85 -0.33 -4.24
N THR A 114 22.33 -1.17 -5.15
CA THR A 114 22.76 -0.74 -6.48
C THR A 114 21.54 -0.57 -7.39
N GLU A 115 21.52 0.47 -8.23
CA GLU A 115 20.45 0.73 -9.22
C GLU A 115 20.19 -0.45 -10.18
N SER A 116 21.17 -1.34 -10.37
CA SER A 116 21.06 -2.58 -11.16
C SER A 116 20.63 -3.80 -10.33
N GLY A 117 20.36 -3.61 -9.04
CA GLY A 117 20.01 -4.68 -8.10
C GLY A 117 18.63 -5.26 -8.40
N TYR A 118 18.58 -6.57 -8.59
CA TYR A 118 17.33 -7.31 -8.82
C TYR A 118 16.45 -7.41 -7.55
N ILE A 119 17.03 -7.23 -6.36
CA ILE A 119 16.36 -7.31 -5.05
C ILE A 119 16.62 -6.01 -4.27
N ASP A 120 15.56 -5.23 -4.06
CA ASP A 120 15.59 -3.91 -3.43
C ASP A 120 15.37 -3.98 -1.90
N LYS A 121 15.86 -2.98 -1.17
CA LYS A 121 15.68 -2.77 0.27
C LYS A 121 14.21 -2.74 0.70
N HIS A 122 13.31 -2.31 -0.18
CA HIS A 122 11.87 -2.25 0.12
C HIS A 122 11.09 -3.48 -0.37
N SER A 123 11.76 -4.42 -1.04
CA SER A 123 11.15 -5.56 -1.72
C SER A 123 12.03 -6.81 -1.56
N HIS A 124 11.99 -7.42 -0.37
CA HIS A 124 12.78 -8.62 -0.02
C HIS A 124 12.06 -9.52 1.02
N PHE A 125 12.54 -10.77 1.18
CA PHE A 125 11.89 -11.83 1.96
C PHE A 125 12.38 -12.00 3.42
N GLN A 126 12.92 -10.96 4.06
CA GLN A 126 13.36 -11.05 5.47
C GLN A 126 12.28 -10.62 6.47
N SER A 127 11.25 -9.94 6.01
CA SER A 127 10.13 -9.46 6.84
C SER A 127 8.82 -9.65 6.09
N VAL A 128 7.76 -9.97 6.83
CA VAL A 128 6.41 -10.17 6.28
C VAL A 128 5.93 -8.97 5.45
N SER A 129 6.19 -7.74 5.91
CA SER A 129 5.75 -6.52 5.21
C SER A 129 6.50 -6.34 3.87
N ASN A 130 7.81 -6.58 3.86
CA ASN A 130 8.62 -6.41 2.65
C ASN A 130 8.38 -7.56 1.66
N SER A 131 8.10 -8.77 2.18
CA SER A 131 7.72 -9.94 1.37
C SER A 131 6.39 -9.71 0.65
N PHE A 132 5.43 -9.06 1.31
CA PHE A 132 4.18 -8.65 0.68
C PHE A 132 4.43 -7.70 -0.50
N ILE A 133 5.27 -6.67 -0.31
CA ILE A 133 5.63 -5.72 -1.37
C ILE A 133 6.36 -6.44 -2.52
N ALA A 134 7.25 -7.39 -2.20
CA ALA A 134 7.97 -8.18 -3.19
C ALA A 134 7.06 -9.11 -4.02
N LEU A 135 6.00 -9.65 -3.42
CA LEU A 135 5.05 -10.52 -4.11
C LEU A 135 4.09 -9.75 -5.03
N LEU A 136 3.78 -8.48 -4.76
CA LEU A 136 2.84 -7.72 -5.58
C LEU A 136 3.23 -7.71 -7.07
N PRO A 137 4.45 -7.29 -7.48
CA PRO A 137 4.85 -7.31 -8.88
C PRO A 137 4.92 -8.72 -9.47
N ILE A 138 5.25 -9.73 -8.66
CA ILE A 138 5.30 -11.14 -9.08
C ILE A 138 3.88 -11.61 -9.46
N CYS A 139 2.87 -11.31 -8.63
CA CYS A 139 1.47 -11.65 -8.90
C CYS A 139 0.91 -10.92 -10.12
N PHE A 140 1.33 -9.68 -10.38
CA PHE A 140 0.94 -8.93 -11.58
C PHE A 140 1.75 -9.31 -12.83
N GLY A 141 2.75 -10.20 -12.71
CA GLY A 141 3.51 -10.75 -13.83
C GLY A 141 4.73 -9.96 -14.30
N ASP A 142 5.05 -8.83 -13.67
CA ASP A 142 6.19 -7.95 -14.04
C ASP A 142 7.43 -8.14 -13.14
N GLY A 143 7.27 -8.85 -12.01
CA GLY A 143 8.32 -8.99 -11.00
C GLY A 143 9.15 -10.27 -11.06
N TRP A 144 8.58 -11.36 -11.60
CA TRP A 144 9.15 -12.70 -11.40
C TRP A 144 10.48 -12.92 -12.14
N ILE A 145 10.62 -12.44 -13.39
CA ILE A 145 11.88 -12.57 -14.15
C ILE A 145 13.03 -11.89 -13.41
N LYS A 146 12.79 -10.67 -12.90
CA LYS A 146 13.77 -9.90 -12.15
C LYS A 146 14.13 -10.61 -10.85
N PHE A 147 13.13 -11.09 -10.12
CA PHE A 147 13.35 -11.81 -8.87
C PHE A 147 14.14 -13.11 -9.06
N MET A 148 13.80 -13.92 -10.06
CA MET A 148 14.52 -15.15 -10.36
C MET A 148 15.95 -14.89 -10.84
N ALA A 149 16.17 -13.86 -11.67
CA ALA A 149 17.53 -13.46 -12.01
C ALA A 149 18.33 -13.06 -10.76
N GLY A 150 17.73 -12.25 -9.88
CA GLY A 150 18.38 -11.81 -8.63
C GLY A 150 18.75 -12.91 -7.65
N THR A 151 18.03 -14.04 -7.69
CA THR A 151 18.30 -15.21 -6.85
C THR A 151 19.18 -16.24 -7.55
N ALA A 152 19.22 -16.27 -8.89
CA ALA A 152 20.03 -17.20 -9.67
C ALA A 152 21.46 -16.73 -10.00
N TYR A 153 21.77 -15.43 -9.85
CA TYR A 153 23.12 -14.90 -10.11
C TYR A 153 24.08 -15.31 -8.98
N ASP A 154 24.71 -16.47 -9.17
CA ASP A 154 25.84 -16.99 -8.39
C ASP A 154 27.17 -16.45 -8.96
N GLU A 155 27.48 -15.19 -8.68
CA GLU A 155 28.86 -14.73 -8.72
C GLU A 155 29.22 -14.09 -7.38
N LYS A 156 29.73 -14.96 -6.50
CA LYS A 156 30.77 -14.71 -5.50
C LYS A 156 30.82 -13.28 -4.93
N GLU A 157 30.44 -13.18 -3.65
CA GLU A 157 31.11 -12.41 -2.59
C GLU A 157 30.21 -11.50 -1.71
N TYR A 158 28.91 -11.31 -1.93
CA TYR A 158 28.14 -10.42 -1.01
C TYR A 158 26.62 -10.60 -0.86
N SER A 159 25.99 -11.64 -1.39
CA SER A 159 24.52 -11.75 -1.42
C SER A 159 23.87 -12.62 -0.33
N CYS A 160 24.63 -13.20 0.60
CA CYS A 160 24.10 -14.07 1.66
C CYS A 160 24.42 -13.54 3.05
N PHE A 161 23.49 -13.69 3.99
CA PHE A 161 23.84 -13.68 5.42
C PHE A 161 24.68 -14.92 5.70
N LEU A 162 26.00 -14.76 5.57
CA LEU A 162 26.94 -15.74 6.05
C LEU A 162 27.18 -15.44 7.53
N ASP A 163 26.61 -16.28 8.39
CA ASP A 163 26.88 -16.21 9.82
C ASP A 163 28.30 -16.73 10.06
N LEU A 164 29.20 -15.82 10.44
CA LEU A 164 30.53 -16.16 10.93
C LEU A 164 30.40 -16.63 12.38
N ASP A 165 30.79 -17.87 12.66
CA ASP A 165 30.96 -18.33 14.05
C ASP A 165 32.14 -17.60 14.73
N LEU A 166 32.13 -17.54 16.06
CA LEU A 166 33.18 -16.92 16.89
C LEU A 166 34.60 -17.49 16.67
N ASP A 167 34.71 -18.64 16.01
CA ASP A 167 35.97 -19.33 15.68
C ASP A 167 36.46 -19.07 14.24
N GLY A 168 35.75 -18.25 13.46
CA GLY A 168 36.13 -17.88 12.10
C GLY A 168 35.86 -18.96 11.04
N SER A 169 35.13 -20.02 11.37
CA SER A 169 34.63 -21.01 10.41
C SER A 169 33.33 -20.53 9.75
N PHE A 170 33.25 -20.71 8.43
CA PHE A 170 32.02 -20.49 7.65
C PHE A 170 31.03 -21.60 7.99
N ILE A 171 29.87 -21.26 8.56
CA ILE A 171 28.75 -22.21 8.67
C ILE A 171 27.98 -22.12 7.36
N ASP A 172 28.12 -23.13 6.51
CA ASP A 172 27.30 -23.26 5.29
C ASP A 172 25.98 -23.96 5.66
N GLU A 173 25.18 -23.34 6.52
CA GLU A 173 23.80 -23.78 6.80
C GLU A 173 22.90 -23.25 5.68
N GLY A 174 22.96 -23.92 4.52
CA GLY A 174 22.05 -23.72 3.40
C GLY A 174 22.46 -22.55 2.50
N GLY A 175 22.86 -22.89 1.27
CA GLY A 175 23.21 -21.92 0.24
C GLY A 175 22.14 -20.85 0.01
N CYS A 176 22.55 -19.70 -0.55
CA CYS A 176 21.59 -18.74 -1.09
C CYS A 176 20.84 -19.38 -2.26
N GLY A 177 19.67 -19.94 -1.97
CA GLY A 177 18.87 -20.67 -2.94
C GLY A 177 19.36 -22.09 -3.10
N GLU A 178 18.61 -23.04 -2.53
CA GLU A 178 18.50 -24.37 -3.14
C GLU A 178 17.66 -24.31 -4.42
#